data_AF-J9F2E3-F1
#
_entry.id   AF-J9F2E3-F1
#
_cell.length_a   1.000
_cell.length_b   1.000
_cell.length_c   1.000
_cell.angle_alpha   90.00
_cell.angle_beta   90.00
_cell.angle_gamma   90.00
#
_symmetry.space_group_name_H-M   'P 1'
#
loop_
_entity.id
_entity.type
_entity.pdbx_description
1 polymer ?
#
loop_
_entity_poly.entity_id
_entity_poly.type
_entity_poly.pdbx_seq_one_letter_code
_entity_poly.pdbx_strand_id
1 'polypeptide(L)'
;MLSTSSQSRLLDCPIQTPVSQGCISSASLFSYSASDFIYDLRNPLSNDNEDCSKFEDILISRWEDAEKCNLLNYDLNCMYKLLEGEFNFSVQLNVERGEKRRKPMHFRALREPFSNLRWNFTKLKEDEILLYLQRKDHLLTSDTSDYHVVAVNASPLARGHSLLLPCINCCIPQVLSEVAVRLATDIMLLVRDSSFHVLFNSLLALASINHLHLHLLTWPYDSDLINRRCEHLVDNVYVVKRPIWFAYAFVIQLTGSEQYEKFIMSIARCADYLSTHEVAHNVFFSRAQPLRTSGAIQSEDKTNVLPQLVTAYIFPRVAVVGAKPVKSFGPASLELSGCLTAYTYQFFDTVTEEGVLRTIDEEATLPDSRFNQICSELKQVLSGKMLVEHSTANKIEPLSSPELEELRDSFQTFEMHSPRRFFPADDQQFTFEEKGKPTNTNPGTSL
;
A
#
# COMPACT_ATOMS: atom_id res chain seq x y z
N MET A 1 -15.83 -41.08 -30.45
CA MET A 1 -14.56 -40.42 -30.13
C MET A 1 -14.89 -39.26 -29.22
N LEU A 2 -14.47 -39.36 -27.96
CA LEU A 2 -14.85 -38.47 -26.86
C LEU A 2 -14.09 -37.16 -26.94
N SER A 3 -14.83 -36.05 -26.89
CA SER A 3 -14.32 -34.69 -26.72
C SER A 3 -13.88 -34.46 -25.29
N THR A 4 -12.62 -34.10 -25.07
CA THR A 4 -12.11 -33.67 -23.77
C THR A 4 -12.07 -32.15 -23.72
N SER A 5 -13.12 -31.55 -23.15
CA SER A 5 -13.11 -30.18 -22.66
C SER A 5 -12.32 -30.12 -21.36
N SER A 6 -11.20 -29.40 -21.35
CA SER A 6 -10.43 -29.11 -20.14
C SER A 6 -11.17 -28.08 -19.29
N GLN A 7 -11.98 -28.55 -18.34
CA GLN A 7 -12.42 -27.73 -17.21
C GLN A 7 -11.21 -27.46 -16.31
N SER A 8 -10.66 -26.25 -16.38
CA SER A 8 -9.79 -25.73 -15.33
C SER A 8 -10.65 -25.53 -14.07
N ARG A 9 -10.41 -26.34 -13.04
CA ARG A 9 -10.97 -26.12 -11.71
C ARG A 9 -10.46 -24.77 -11.19
N LEU A 10 -11.32 -23.77 -11.15
CA LEU A 10 -11.14 -22.60 -10.30
C LEU A 10 -11.04 -23.14 -8.87
N LEU A 11 -9.89 -22.92 -8.23
CA LEU A 11 -9.73 -23.14 -6.80
C LEU A 11 -10.60 -22.09 -6.09
N ASP A 12 -11.46 -22.56 -5.17
CA ASP A 12 -12.37 -21.72 -4.39
C ASP A 12 -11.63 -20.55 -3.73
N CYS A 13 -12.03 -19.33 -4.07
CA CYS A 13 -11.52 -18.09 -3.49
C CYS A 13 -12.39 -17.74 -2.26
N PRO A 14 -11.83 -17.47 -1.06
CA PRO A 14 -12.64 -17.35 0.17
C PRO A 14 -13.45 -16.06 0.27
N ILE A 15 -13.08 -15.00 -0.47
CA ILE A 15 -13.72 -13.69 -0.34
C ILE A 15 -14.96 -13.65 -1.24
N GLN A 16 -16.11 -13.96 -0.63
CA GLN A 16 -17.40 -13.98 -1.29
C GLN A 16 -17.80 -12.59 -1.79
N THR A 17 -18.23 -12.52 -3.05
CA THR A 17 -18.81 -11.33 -3.66
C THR A 17 -20.17 -11.01 -3.03
N PRO A 18 -20.45 -9.76 -2.62
CA PRO A 18 -21.79 -9.37 -2.18
C PRO A 18 -22.75 -9.22 -3.38
N VAL A 19 -23.16 -10.34 -3.98
CA VAL A 19 -24.18 -10.35 -5.04
C VAL A 19 -25.54 -10.71 -4.42
N SER A 20 -26.47 -9.76 -4.56
CA SER A 20 -27.93 -9.86 -4.44
C SER A 20 -28.49 -11.03 -3.61
N GLN A 21 -29.02 -10.69 -2.43
CA GLN A 21 -29.88 -11.54 -1.60
C GLN A 21 -29.30 -12.92 -1.26
N GLY A 22 -28.38 -12.92 -0.30
CA GLY A 22 -28.19 -14.05 0.62
C GLY A 22 -26.83 -14.74 0.57
N CYS A 23 -25.76 -14.08 1.05
CA CYS A 23 -24.69 -14.75 1.80
C CYS A 23 -23.84 -13.74 2.57
N ILE A 24 -23.15 -14.23 3.59
CA ILE A 24 -22.83 -13.55 4.85
C ILE A 24 -21.42 -12.96 4.77
N SER A 25 -21.33 -11.66 4.50
CA SER A 25 -20.19 -10.83 4.94
C SER A 25 -20.77 -9.74 5.83
N SER A 26 -20.24 -9.57 7.04
CA SER A 26 -20.65 -8.50 7.98
C SER A 26 -20.21 -7.11 7.51
N ALA A 27 -19.30 -7.05 6.53
CA ALA A 27 -18.79 -5.81 5.96
C ALA A 27 -19.83 -5.17 5.05
N SER A 28 -20.14 -3.90 5.30
CA SER A 28 -21.13 -3.14 4.53
C SER A 28 -20.58 -2.71 3.18
N LEU A 29 -21.46 -2.68 2.17
CA LEU A 29 -21.19 -2.00 0.91
C LEU A 29 -21.38 -0.49 1.08
N PHE A 30 -20.32 0.28 0.88
CA PHE A 30 -20.35 1.74 0.79
C PHE A 30 -20.43 2.15 -0.67
N SER A 31 -21.52 2.83 -1.03
CA SER A 31 -21.78 3.25 -2.40
C SER A 31 -21.82 4.76 -2.51
N TYR A 32 -21.02 5.31 -3.43
CA TYR A 32 -20.85 6.75 -3.64
C TYR A 32 -20.94 7.14 -5.12
N SER A 33 -20.94 8.43 -5.43
CA SER A 33 -20.99 8.99 -6.79
C SER A 33 -20.26 10.33 -6.85
N ALA A 34 -20.10 10.89 -8.06
CA ALA A 34 -19.42 12.18 -8.21
C ALA A 34 -20.12 13.35 -7.52
N SER A 35 -21.41 13.23 -7.17
CA SER A 35 -22.11 14.27 -6.38
C SER A 35 -21.65 14.34 -4.94
N ASP A 36 -20.97 13.31 -4.43
CA ASP A 36 -20.48 13.23 -3.06
C ASP A 36 -19.05 13.81 -2.93
N PHE A 37 -18.45 14.26 -4.03
CA PHE A 37 -17.06 14.70 -4.07
C PHE A 37 -16.89 16.15 -3.61
N ILE A 38 -16.00 16.33 -2.64
CA ILE A 38 -15.59 17.64 -2.13
C ILE A 38 -14.28 18.04 -2.80
N TYR A 39 -14.35 18.86 -3.85
CA TYR A 39 -13.14 19.30 -4.56
C TYR A 39 -12.29 20.28 -3.75
N ASP A 40 -12.93 21.18 -3.01
CA ASP A 40 -12.30 22.15 -2.12
C ASP A 40 -12.84 21.98 -0.69
N LEU A 41 -11.98 21.57 0.25
CA LEU A 41 -12.40 21.44 1.65
C LEU A 41 -12.76 22.78 2.31
N ARG A 42 -12.30 23.92 1.78
CA ARG A 42 -12.56 25.25 2.37
C ARG A 42 -13.83 25.91 1.82
N ASN A 43 -14.35 25.43 0.69
CA ASN A 43 -15.63 25.86 0.13
C ASN A 43 -16.44 24.66 -0.38
N PRO A 44 -16.91 23.77 0.54
CA PRO A 44 -17.86 22.73 0.18
C PRO A 44 -19.09 23.37 -0.48
N LEU A 45 -19.51 22.90 -1.65
CA LEU A 45 -20.67 23.45 -2.35
C LEU A 45 -21.88 23.40 -1.41
N SER A 46 -22.72 24.44 -1.41
CA SER A 46 -23.83 24.63 -0.47
C SER A 46 -24.95 23.57 -0.53
N ASN A 47 -24.81 22.54 -1.37
CA ASN A 47 -25.67 21.37 -1.46
C ASN A 47 -25.03 20.09 -0.87
N ASP A 48 -23.89 20.21 -0.19
CA ASP A 48 -23.28 19.13 0.58
C ASP A 48 -24.23 18.71 1.69
N ASN A 49 -25.13 17.77 1.35
CA ASN A 49 -25.96 17.05 2.30
C ASN A 49 -25.06 16.44 3.39
N GLU A 50 -25.63 16.15 4.56
CA GLU A 50 -25.03 15.38 5.68
C GLU A 50 -24.42 14.01 5.27
N ASP A 51 -24.36 13.68 3.99
CA ASP A 51 -23.98 12.41 3.42
C ASP A 51 -22.47 12.25 3.17
N CYS A 52 -21.70 13.33 3.01
CA CYS A 52 -20.25 13.22 2.76
C CYS A 52 -19.42 12.83 4.00
N SER A 53 -19.92 13.00 5.23
CA SER A 53 -19.20 12.51 6.43
C SER A 53 -19.27 10.99 6.59
N LYS A 54 -20.16 10.32 5.85
CA LYS A 54 -20.48 8.90 6.05
C LYS A 54 -19.28 7.99 5.81
N PHE A 55 -18.41 8.28 4.83
CA PHE A 55 -17.27 7.39 4.55
C PHE A 55 -16.29 7.34 5.73
N GLU A 56 -15.86 8.52 6.20
CA GLU A 56 -14.90 8.66 7.29
C GLU A 56 -15.47 8.08 8.59
N ASP A 57 -16.71 8.41 8.93
CA ASP A 57 -17.39 7.89 10.13
C ASP A 57 -17.48 6.35 10.11
N ILE A 58 -17.85 5.76 8.96
CA ILE A 58 -17.91 4.30 8.79
C ILE A 58 -16.52 3.68 8.87
N LEU A 59 -15.52 4.25 8.18
CA LEU A 59 -14.14 3.76 8.19
C LEU A 59 -13.61 3.68 9.62
N ILE A 60 -13.74 4.80 10.35
CA ILE A 60 -13.26 4.93 11.72
C ILE A 60 -14.02 4.00 12.66
N SER A 61 -15.35 3.96 12.61
CA SER A 61 -16.14 3.07 13.46
C SER A 61 -15.77 1.60 13.26
N ARG A 62 -15.63 1.16 12.00
CA ARG A 62 -15.26 -0.23 11.67
C ARG A 62 -13.82 -0.55 12.08
N TRP A 63 -12.91 0.41 11.94
CA TRP A 63 -11.53 0.25 12.39
C TRP A 63 -11.45 0.11 13.92
N GLU A 64 -12.21 0.88 14.68
CA GLU A 64 -12.27 0.76 16.14
C GLU A 64 -12.90 -0.56 16.59
N ASP A 65 -13.86 -1.09 15.83
CA ASP A 65 -14.41 -2.42 16.11
C ASP A 65 -13.37 -3.51 15.84
N ALA A 66 -12.56 -3.39 14.78
CA ALA A 66 -11.44 -4.28 14.52
C ALA A 66 -10.37 -4.21 15.63
N GLU A 67 -10.09 -3.01 16.17
CA GLU A 67 -9.23 -2.82 17.34
C GLU A 67 -9.78 -3.54 18.57
N LYS A 68 -11.06 -3.34 18.92
CA LYS A 68 -11.72 -4.03 20.05
C LYS A 68 -11.73 -5.55 19.89
N CYS A 69 -11.76 -6.04 18.66
CA CYS A 69 -11.68 -7.46 18.32
C CYS A 69 -10.24 -8.01 18.29
N ASN A 70 -9.22 -7.21 18.64
CA ASN A 70 -7.81 -7.59 18.66
C ASN A 70 -7.26 -8.05 17.29
N LEU A 71 -7.69 -7.39 16.21
CA LEU A 71 -7.18 -7.66 14.85
C LEU A 71 -5.88 -6.92 14.53
N LEU A 72 -5.46 -6.00 15.39
CA LEU A 72 -4.21 -5.26 15.27
C LEU A 72 -3.08 -6.01 15.97
N ASN A 73 -1.88 -5.98 15.41
CA ASN A 73 -0.72 -6.67 15.99
C ASN A 73 -0.21 -6.01 17.28
N TYR A 74 -0.52 -4.74 17.51
CA TYR A 74 -0.02 -3.93 18.61
C TYR A 74 -0.90 -2.70 18.85
N ASP A 75 -0.74 -2.09 20.02
CA ASP A 75 -1.44 -0.87 20.41
C ASP A 75 -0.73 0.37 19.85
N LEU A 76 -1.48 1.47 19.69
CA LEU A 76 -0.97 2.74 19.20
C LEU A 76 -0.35 3.61 20.31
N ASN A 77 0.60 3.04 21.06
CA ASN A 77 1.38 3.73 22.09
C ASN A 77 2.47 4.63 21.47
N CYS A 78 2.04 5.66 20.73
CA CYS A 78 2.92 6.50 19.93
C CYS A 78 3.42 7.75 20.70
N MET A 79 4.68 8.12 20.49
CA MET A 79 5.21 9.45 20.85
C MET A 79 5.56 10.22 19.58
N TYR A 80 5.43 11.56 19.64
CA TYR A 80 5.68 12.42 18.49
C TYR A 80 6.63 13.56 18.84
N LYS A 81 7.46 13.97 17.88
CA LYS A 81 8.21 15.22 17.94
C LYS A 81 8.37 15.82 16.55
N LEU A 82 8.62 17.12 16.49
CA LEU A 82 9.09 17.80 15.29
C LEU A 82 10.61 17.95 15.36
N LEU A 83 11.29 17.84 14.22
CA LEU A 83 12.71 18.14 14.13
C LEU A 83 12.91 19.62 13.86
N GLU A 84 13.90 20.21 14.51
CA GLU A 84 14.39 21.53 14.14
C GLU A 84 15.07 21.44 12.76
N GLY A 85 14.71 22.35 11.85
CA GLY A 85 15.23 22.35 10.49
C GLY A 85 14.34 23.06 9.48
N GLU A 86 14.73 22.99 8.20
CA GLU A 86 14.05 23.65 7.10
C GLU A 86 12.81 22.90 6.60
N PHE A 87 12.69 21.60 6.85
CA PHE A 87 11.64 20.76 6.26
C PHE A 87 10.54 20.35 7.25
N ASN A 88 10.64 20.78 8.51
CA ASN A 88 9.63 20.54 9.56
C ASN A 88 9.25 19.05 9.68
N PHE A 89 10.24 18.15 9.67
CA PHE A 89 10.01 16.72 9.77
C PHE A 89 9.24 16.39 11.06
N SER A 90 8.15 15.64 10.93
CA SER A 90 7.50 15.00 12.07
C SER A 90 8.06 13.60 12.27
N VAL A 91 8.23 13.15 13.50
CA VAL A 91 8.71 11.81 13.83
C VAL A 91 7.73 11.16 14.79
N GLN A 92 7.28 9.94 14.48
CA GLN A 92 6.48 9.10 15.36
C GLN A 92 7.32 7.91 15.85
N LEU A 93 7.49 7.74 17.16
CA LEU A 93 7.99 6.50 17.74
C LEU A 93 6.85 5.53 17.99
N ASN A 94 6.98 4.32 17.47
CA ASN A 94 6.22 3.15 17.93
C ASN A 94 7.18 1.94 18.02
N VAL A 95 7.55 1.58 19.26
CA VAL A 95 8.51 0.49 19.53
C VAL A 95 7.89 -0.87 19.19
N GLU A 96 6.65 -1.11 19.61
CA GLU A 96 5.95 -2.38 19.38
C GLU A 96 5.78 -2.66 17.88
N ARG A 97 5.56 -1.63 17.07
CA ARG A 97 5.55 -1.75 15.61
C ARG A 97 6.90 -2.21 15.07
N GLY A 98 8.00 -1.71 15.61
CA GLY A 98 9.35 -2.14 15.25
C GLY A 98 9.57 -3.65 15.47
N GLU A 99 8.97 -4.18 16.53
CA GLU A 99 9.15 -5.57 16.97
C GLU A 99 8.14 -6.55 16.34
N LYS A 100 6.88 -6.13 16.24
CA LYS A 100 5.74 -6.99 15.89
C LYS A 100 5.31 -6.87 14.43
N ARG A 101 5.82 -5.90 13.67
CA ARG A 101 5.51 -5.78 12.24
C ARG A 101 6.12 -6.98 11.48
N ARG A 102 5.33 -7.54 10.56
CA ARG A 102 5.78 -8.60 9.65
C ARG A 102 7.04 -8.18 8.89
N LYS A 103 7.97 -9.12 8.73
CA LYS A 103 9.11 -8.96 7.81
C LYS A 103 8.60 -8.69 6.39
N PRO A 104 9.07 -7.63 5.72
CA PRO A 104 8.67 -7.37 4.34
C PRO A 104 9.16 -8.47 3.39
N MET A 105 8.38 -8.75 2.36
CA MET A 105 8.79 -9.70 1.31
C MET A 105 9.96 -9.19 0.48
N HIS A 106 10.77 -10.13 -0.02
CA HIS A 106 11.85 -9.88 -0.95
C HIS A 106 11.34 -9.69 -2.38
N PHE A 107 11.84 -8.65 -3.06
CA PHE A 107 11.55 -8.37 -4.45
C PHE A 107 12.84 -8.00 -5.20
N ARG A 108 12.90 -8.40 -6.47
CA ARG A 108 13.99 -8.20 -7.43
C ARG A 108 13.59 -7.26 -8.58
N ALA A 109 12.30 -7.18 -8.90
CA ALA A 109 11.81 -6.35 -9.99
C ALA A 109 10.55 -5.56 -9.59
N LEU A 110 10.30 -4.43 -10.26
CA LEU A 110 9.09 -3.62 -10.01
C LEU A 110 7.80 -4.28 -10.48
N ARG A 111 7.87 -5.08 -11.55
CA ARG A 111 6.73 -5.77 -12.17
C ARG A 111 6.86 -7.27 -11.99
N GLU A 112 7.12 -7.73 -10.77
CA GLU A 112 7.05 -9.16 -10.47
C GLU A 112 5.62 -9.69 -10.65
N PRO A 113 5.47 -10.88 -11.23
CA PRO A 113 4.15 -11.50 -11.34
C PRO A 113 3.57 -11.77 -9.96
N PHE A 114 2.26 -11.62 -9.85
CA PHE A 114 1.53 -12.03 -8.67
C PHE A 114 1.73 -13.52 -8.39
N SER A 115 1.80 -13.89 -7.12
CA SER A 115 1.95 -15.29 -6.68
C SER A 115 0.91 -15.67 -5.65
N ASN A 116 0.10 -16.67 -5.98
CA ASN A 116 -0.87 -17.27 -5.06
C ASN A 116 -0.19 -18.00 -3.88
N LEU A 117 1.06 -18.44 -4.05
CA LEU A 117 1.80 -19.20 -3.04
C LEU A 117 2.34 -18.30 -1.92
N ARG A 118 2.68 -17.05 -2.23
CA ARG A 118 3.11 -16.06 -1.23
C ARG A 118 1.90 -15.47 -0.51
N TRP A 119 2.13 -14.86 0.64
CA TRP A 119 1.07 -14.12 1.34
C TRP A 119 0.50 -13.02 0.43
N ASN A 120 -0.82 -12.90 0.36
CA ASN A 120 -1.53 -11.89 -0.42
C ASN A 120 -2.93 -11.65 0.17
N PHE A 121 -3.59 -10.56 -0.23
CA PHE A 121 -4.86 -10.15 0.37
C PHE A 121 -6.07 -11.04 0.08
N THR A 122 -6.02 -11.99 -0.87
CA THR A 122 -7.12 -12.97 -1.02
C THR A 122 -7.22 -13.92 0.18
N LYS A 123 -6.21 -13.90 1.06
CA LYS A 123 -6.13 -14.66 2.31
C LYS A 123 -6.62 -13.88 3.53
N LEU A 124 -7.14 -12.65 3.36
CA LEU A 124 -7.77 -11.91 4.45
C LEU A 124 -8.96 -12.70 5.00
N LYS A 125 -9.12 -12.65 6.31
CA LYS A 125 -10.32 -13.13 6.99
C LYS A 125 -11.45 -12.13 6.82
N GLU A 126 -12.69 -12.59 6.99
CA GLU A 126 -13.88 -11.74 6.83
C GLU A 126 -13.93 -10.58 7.84
N ASP A 127 -13.41 -10.77 9.06
CA ASP A 127 -13.35 -9.76 10.10
C ASP A 127 -12.28 -8.68 9.86
N GLU A 128 -11.30 -8.95 8.99
CA GLU A 128 -10.31 -7.97 8.55
C GLU A 128 -10.88 -7.01 7.48
N ILE A 129 -12.04 -7.31 6.90
CA ILE A 129 -12.70 -6.48 5.88
C ILE A 129 -13.59 -5.45 6.57
N LEU A 130 -13.27 -4.16 6.40
CA LEU A 130 -14.03 -3.06 7.01
C LEU A 130 -15.29 -2.73 6.19
N LEU A 131 -15.13 -2.60 4.87
CA LEU A 131 -16.21 -2.27 3.95
C LEU A 131 -15.82 -2.59 2.50
N TYR A 132 -16.83 -2.72 1.64
CA TYR A 132 -16.68 -2.78 0.19
C TYR A 132 -17.00 -1.41 -0.42
N LEU A 133 -16.30 -1.03 -1.48
CA LEU A 133 -16.51 0.24 -2.18
C LEU A 133 -17.15 0.00 -3.56
N GLN A 134 -18.13 0.84 -3.89
CA GLN A 134 -18.72 0.88 -5.23
C GLN A 134 -19.08 2.31 -5.63
N ARG A 135 -18.62 2.72 -6.81
CA ARG A 135 -19.05 3.98 -7.43
C ARG A 135 -20.27 3.74 -8.33
N LYS A 136 -21.38 4.43 -8.05
CA LYS A 136 -22.68 4.21 -8.70
C LYS A 136 -22.75 4.75 -10.13
N ASP A 137 -22.13 5.91 -10.38
CA ASP A 137 -22.22 6.65 -11.63
C ASP A 137 -21.09 6.32 -12.62
N HIS A 138 -20.12 5.51 -12.21
CA HIS A 138 -18.99 5.09 -13.03
C HIS A 138 -18.62 3.64 -12.69
N LEU A 139 -19.37 2.69 -13.26
CA LEU A 139 -19.05 1.28 -13.17
C LEU A 139 -17.83 1.01 -14.06
N LEU A 140 -16.69 0.70 -13.44
CA LEU A 140 -15.43 0.41 -14.14
C LEU A 140 -15.54 -0.85 -15.02
N THR A 141 -16.43 -1.77 -14.67
CA THR A 141 -16.76 -2.97 -15.43
C THR A 141 -18.23 -3.34 -15.23
N SER A 142 -18.79 -4.11 -16.17
CA SER A 142 -20.09 -4.77 -16.02
C SER A 142 -20.02 -6.05 -15.16
N ASP A 143 -18.82 -6.45 -14.74
CA ASP A 143 -18.60 -7.65 -13.95
C ASP A 143 -18.87 -7.38 -12.47
N THR A 144 -19.84 -8.10 -11.92
CA THR A 144 -20.22 -8.04 -10.51
C THR A 144 -19.17 -8.63 -9.57
N SER A 145 -17.94 -8.88 -10.03
CA SER A 145 -16.84 -9.44 -9.25
C SER A 145 -15.74 -8.42 -8.92
N ASP A 146 -15.85 -7.20 -9.45
CA ASP A 146 -14.91 -6.09 -9.24
C ASP A 146 -15.26 -5.25 -8.00
N TYR A 147 -15.29 -5.90 -6.83
CA TYR A 147 -15.38 -5.16 -5.58
C TYR A 147 -14.00 -4.65 -5.16
N HIS A 148 -13.95 -3.37 -4.81
CA HIS A 148 -12.79 -2.82 -4.12
C HIS A 148 -13.03 -2.94 -2.62
N VAL A 149 -12.00 -3.37 -1.90
CA VAL A 149 -12.09 -3.66 -0.47
C VAL A 149 -11.32 -2.60 0.30
N VAL A 150 -11.89 -2.14 1.41
CA VAL A 150 -11.12 -1.49 2.47
C VAL A 150 -10.98 -2.47 3.62
N ALA A 151 -9.74 -2.80 3.95
CA ALA A 151 -9.39 -3.75 5.00
C ALA A 151 -8.60 -3.05 6.12
N VAL A 152 -8.68 -3.58 7.33
CA VAL A 152 -7.87 -3.10 8.44
C VAL A 152 -6.39 -3.36 8.14
N ASN A 153 -5.51 -2.41 8.46
CA ASN A 153 -4.09 -2.68 8.45
C ASN A 153 -3.70 -3.29 9.80
N ALA A 154 -3.38 -4.58 9.83
CA ALA A 154 -2.93 -5.28 11.05
C ALA A 154 -1.64 -4.68 11.67
N SER A 155 -0.89 -3.85 10.93
CA SER A 155 0.23 -3.06 11.45
C SER A 155 0.01 -1.56 11.21
N PRO A 156 -0.94 -0.95 11.94
CA PRO A 156 -1.33 0.44 11.75
C PRO A 156 -0.23 1.42 12.19
N LEU A 157 -0.35 2.67 11.75
CA LEU A 157 0.54 3.78 12.12
C LEU A 157 -0.20 4.80 12.99
N ALA A 158 -1.48 4.98 12.71
CA ALA A 158 -2.38 5.84 13.45
C ALA A 158 -3.77 5.19 13.46
N ARG A 159 -4.65 5.74 14.29
CA ARG A 159 -6.07 5.36 14.34
C ARG A 159 -6.68 5.52 12.95
N GLY A 160 -7.44 4.52 12.51
CA GLY A 160 -8.05 4.50 11.18
C GLY A 160 -7.13 4.01 10.04
N HIS A 161 -5.83 3.75 10.29
CA HIS A 161 -4.92 3.29 9.23
C HIS A 161 -5.41 1.96 8.66
N SER A 162 -5.82 2.02 7.38
CA SER A 162 -6.46 0.93 6.64
C SER A 162 -5.81 0.74 5.27
N LEU A 163 -6.18 -0.32 4.57
CA LEU A 163 -5.68 -0.66 3.23
C LEU A 163 -6.82 -0.59 2.23
N LEU A 164 -6.59 0.13 1.13
CA LEU A 164 -7.45 0.11 -0.05
C LEU A 164 -6.94 -0.94 -1.03
N LEU A 165 -7.82 -1.86 -1.42
CA LEU A 165 -7.51 -3.04 -2.23
C LEU A 165 -8.36 -3.02 -3.51
N PRO A 166 -7.84 -2.44 -4.60
CA PRO A 166 -8.54 -2.41 -5.88
C PRO A 166 -8.66 -3.82 -6.48
N CYS A 167 -9.88 -4.26 -6.78
CA CYS A 167 -10.14 -5.49 -7.56
C CYS A 167 -9.39 -6.69 -6.96
N ILE A 168 -9.60 -6.95 -5.67
CA ILE A 168 -8.82 -7.93 -4.88
C ILE A 168 -8.77 -9.33 -5.53
N ASN A 169 -9.85 -9.73 -6.20
CA ASN A 169 -9.94 -11.04 -6.86
C ASN A 169 -9.23 -11.09 -8.23
N CYS A 170 -8.91 -9.93 -8.83
CA CYS A 170 -8.13 -9.85 -10.05
C CYS A 170 -6.64 -10.13 -9.83
N CYS A 171 -6.19 -10.25 -8.57
CA CYS A 171 -4.83 -10.64 -8.23
C CYS A 171 -3.77 -9.74 -8.90
N ILE A 172 -4.04 -8.44 -8.96
CA ILE A 172 -3.18 -7.47 -9.65
C ILE A 172 -1.88 -7.33 -8.86
N PRO A 173 -0.69 -7.43 -9.48
CA PRO A 173 0.58 -7.19 -8.78
C PRO A 173 0.66 -5.74 -8.28
N GLN A 174 1.61 -5.45 -7.38
CA GLN A 174 1.80 -4.12 -6.76
C GLN A 174 2.38 -3.09 -7.76
N VAL A 175 1.58 -2.77 -8.78
CA VAL A 175 1.83 -1.79 -9.84
C VAL A 175 0.63 -0.85 -9.86
N LEU A 176 0.89 0.45 -9.77
CA LEU A 176 -0.18 1.44 -9.67
C LEU A 176 -0.98 1.50 -10.99
N SER A 177 -2.22 1.01 -10.96
CA SER A 177 -3.13 1.02 -12.09
C SER A 177 -3.97 2.29 -12.13
N GLU A 178 -4.59 2.59 -13.29
CA GLU A 178 -5.56 3.68 -13.41
C GLU A 178 -6.70 3.54 -12.40
N VAL A 179 -7.22 2.32 -12.21
CA VAL A 179 -8.27 2.01 -11.23
C VAL A 179 -7.82 2.39 -9.81
N ALA A 180 -6.59 2.07 -9.43
CA ALA A 180 -6.05 2.45 -8.12
C ALA A 180 -5.93 3.97 -7.95
N VAL A 181 -5.46 4.69 -8.98
CA VAL A 181 -5.38 6.16 -8.96
C VAL A 181 -6.78 6.78 -8.81
N ARG A 182 -7.77 6.22 -9.51
CA ARG A 182 -9.17 6.65 -9.45
C ARG A 182 -9.74 6.48 -8.05
N LEU A 183 -9.59 5.30 -7.46
CA LEU A 183 -10.06 5.03 -6.10
C LEU A 183 -9.35 5.88 -5.04
N ALA A 184 -8.04 6.09 -5.19
CA ALA A 184 -7.29 6.99 -4.31
C ALA A 184 -7.86 8.42 -4.37
N THR A 185 -8.15 8.90 -5.58
CA THR A 185 -8.71 10.24 -5.81
C THR A 185 -10.12 10.35 -5.26
N ASP A 186 -10.96 9.34 -5.49
CA ASP A 186 -12.33 9.30 -5.00
C ASP A 186 -12.38 9.33 -3.48
N ILE A 187 -11.55 8.52 -2.81
CA ILE A 187 -11.46 8.55 -1.35
C ILE A 187 -10.98 9.91 -0.84
N MET A 188 -9.95 10.50 -1.47
CA MET A 188 -9.48 11.83 -1.09
C MET A 188 -10.59 12.89 -1.22
N LEU A 189 -11.48 12.76 -2.22
CA LEU A 189 -12.61 13.64 -2.44
C LEU A 189 -13.79 13.39 -1.47
N LEU A 190 -13.90 12.19 -0.90
CA LEU A 190 -14.94 11.82 0.07
C LEU A 190 -14.57 12.20 1.51
N VAL A 191 -13.29 12.32 1.83
CA VAL A 191 -12.81 12.63 3.20
C VAL A 191 -12.72 14.13 3.44
N ARG A 192 -13.16 14.58 4.62
CA ARG A 192 -13.14 15.99 5.04
C ARG A 192 -11.90 16.38 5.83
N ASP A 193 -11.24 15.41 6.48
CA ASP A 193 -9.98 15.63 7.19
C ASP A 193 -8.85 15.95 6.21
N SER A 194 -8.26 17.15 6.33
CA SER A 194 -7.10 17.57 5.53
C SER A 194 -5.83 16.78 5.84
N SER A 195 -5.78 16.15 7.00
CA SER A 195 -4.68 15.32 7.50
C SER A 195 -4.75 13.88 6.98
N PHE A 196 -5.80 13.54 6.22
CA PHE A 196 -5.97 12.25 5.59
C PHE A 196 -5.18 12.16 4.28
N HIS A 197 -4.51 11.04 4.10
CA HIS A 197 -3.63 10.77 2.97
C HIS A 197 -3.88 9.38 2.38
N VAL A 198 -3.67 9.26 1.06
CA VAL A 198 -3.56 7.95 0.40
C VAL A 198 -2.13 7.73 -0.04
N LEU A 199 -1.53 6.61 0.36
CA LEU A 199 -0.13 6.30 0.10
C LEU A 199 0.01 5.06 -0.78
N PHE A 200 0.95 5.09 -1.71
CA PHE A 200 1.34 3.93 -2.50
C PHE A 200 2.86 3.74 -2.48
N ASN A 201 3.27 2.49 -2.37
CA ASN A 201 4.66 2.07 -2.49
C ASN A 201 4.73 0.99 -3.57
N SER A 202 5.60 1.15 -4.58
CA SER A 202 5.93 0.06 -5.52
C SER A 202 6.87 -0.98 -4.86
N LEU A 203 7.02 -2.17 -5.47
CA LEU A 203 7.78 -3.30 -4.88
C LEU A 203 9.20 -2.94 -4.41
N LEU A 204 9.98 -2.27 -5.27
CA LEU A 204 11.33 -1.82 -4.95
C LEU A 204 11.34 -0.43 -4.29
N ALA A 205 10.17 0.11 -3.96
CA ALA A 205 9.98 1.36 -3.24
C ALA A 205 9.41 1.13 -1.82
N LEU A 206 9.82 0.04 -1.18
CA LEU A 206 9.44 -0.38 0.18
C LEU A 206 8.04 -0.99 0.36
N ALA A 207 7.31 -1.35 -0.69
CA ALA A 207 6.11 -2.19 -0.53
C ALA A 207 6.45 -3.51 0.17
N SER A 208 5.56 -4.02 1.02
CA SER A 208 5.79 -5.27 1.76
C SER A 208 5.11 -6.47 1.12
N ILE A 209 4.16 -6.23 0.20
CA ILE A 209 3.27 -7.24 -0.38
C ILE A 209 3.17 -7.04 -1.91
N ASN A 210 3.21 -8.14 -2.67
CA ASN A 210 2.94 -8.12 -4.11
C ASN A 210 1.48 -8.48 -4.41
N HIS A 211 0.60 -7.54 -4.09
CA HIS A 211 -0.81 -7.53 -4.46
C HIS A 211 -1.25 -6.06 -4.32
N LEU A 212 -1.79 -5.45 -5.38
CA LEU A 212 -2.14 -4.04 -5.45
C LEU A 212 -2.89 -3.55 -4.21
N HIS A 213 -2.25 -2.66 -3.46
CA HIS A 213 -2.80 -2.00 -2.29
C HIS A 213 -2.27 -0.58 -2.15
N LEU A 214 -3.10 0.26 -1.52
CA LEU A 214 -2.77 1.60 -1.08
C LEU A 214 -3.07 1.71 0.41
N HIS A 215 -2.41 2.62 1.10
CA HIS A 215 -2.66 2.91 2.50
C HIS A 215 -3.60 4.10 2.62
N LEU A 216 -4.60 3.99 3.47
CA LEU A 216 -5.45 5.08 3.93
C LEU A 216 -4.95 5.49 5.32
N LEU A 217 -4.48 6.73 5.48
CA LEU A 217 -3.81 7.15 6.70
C LEU A 217 -4.09 8.62 7.03
N THR A 218 -4.61 8.86 8.23
CA THR A 218 -4.54 10.18 8.87
C THR A 218 -3.22 10.32 9.60
N TRP A 219 -2.51 11.44 9.40
CA TRP A 219 -1.28 11.75 10.11
C TRP A 219 -1.43 13.05 10.92
N PRO A 220 -1.04 13.10 12.21
CA PRO A 220 -1.38 14.23 13.09
C PRO A 220 -0.61 15.54 12.82
N TYR A 221 0.33 15.55 11.88
CA TYR A 221 1.12 16.73 11.52
C TYR A 221 1.04 16.95 10.02
N ASP A 222 0.76 18.18 9.59
CA ASP A 222 0.79 18.49 8.18
C ASP A 222 2.21 18.33 7.61
N SER A 223 2.29 17.66 6.46
CA SER A 223 3.51 17.63 5.67
C SER A 223 3.78 19.04 5.12
N ASP A 224 4.91 19.63 5.46
CA ASP A 224 5.26 20.96 4.95
C ASP A 224 5.51 20.99 3.42
N LEU A 225 5.51 19.81 2.78
CA LEU A 225 5.48 19.65 1.32
C LEU A 225 4.29 20.39 0.69
N ILE A 226 3.12 20.35 1.33
CA ILE A 226 1.89 20.98 0.80
C ILE A 226 2.01 22.51 0.72
N ASN A 227 2.97 23.09 1.44
CA ASN A 227 3.22 24.54 1.49
C ASN A 227 4.33 24.99 0.51
N ARG A 228 4.96 24.05 -0.20
CA ARG A 228 6.09 24.33 -1.10
C ARG A 228 5.62 24.80 -2.47
N ARG A 229 6.36 25.75 -3.04
CA ARG A 229 6.22 26.10 -4.46
C ARG A 229 6.71 24.93 -5.32
N CYS A 230 6.32 24.88 -6.58
CA CYS A 230 6.76 23.89 -7.55
C CYS A 230 7.37 24.57 -8.79
N GLU A 231 8.09 23.82 -9.61
CA GLU A 231 8.51 24.24 -10.94
C GLU A 231 7.58 23.60 -11.99
N HIS A 232 7.12 24.37 -12.98
CA HIS A 232 6.30 23.81 -14.05
C HIS A 232 7.14 22.87 -14.95
N LEU A 233 6.61 21.69 -15.26
CA LEU A 233 7.26 20.73 -16.15
C LEU A 233 6.62 20.72 -17.52
N VAL A 234 5.35 20.30 -17.59
CA VAL A 234 4.57 20.17 -18.83
C VAL A 234 3.09 20.06 -18.48
N ASP A 235 2.24 20.72 -19.25
CA ASP A 235 0.79 20.65 -19.08
C ASP A 235 0.35 20.91 -17.62
N ASN A 236 -0.33 19.97 -16.96
CA ASN A 236 -0.75 20.04 -15.56
C ASN A 236 0.24 19.36 -14.59
N VAL A 237 1.45 19.03 -15.04
CA VAL A 237 2.49 18.37 -14.25
C VAL A 237 3.58 19.37 -13.86
N TYR A 238 3.94 19.34 -12.59
CA TYR A 238 4.96 20.16 -11.97
C TYR A 238 6.01 19.26 -11.32
N VAL A 239 7.11 19.85 -10.87
CA VAL A 239 8.16 19.15 -10.11
C VAL A 239 8.56 19.93 -8.87
N VAL A 240 8.92 19.18 -7.82
CA VAL A 240 9.64 19.69 -6.66
C VAL A 240 10.96 18.94 -6.55
N LYS A 241 12.00 19.67 -6.15
CA LYS A 241 13.38 19.20 -5.98
C LYS A 241 14.15 20.15 -5.08
N ARG A 242 15.37 19.81 -4.67
CA ARG A 242 16.21 20.73 -3.88
C ARG A 242 16.43 22.07 -4.62
N PRO A 243 16.44 23.20 -3.89
CA PRO A 243 16.30 23.37 -2.44
C PRO A 243 14.84 23.48 -1.95
N ILE A 244 13.84 23.28 -2.82
CA ILE A 244 12.43 23.43 -2.45
C ILE A 244 11.97 22.31 -1.50
N TRP A 245 12.31 21.07 -1.88
CA TRP A 245 12.04 19.85 -1.12
C TRP A 245 13.26 18.94 -1.15
N PHE A 246 13.44 18.11 -0.12
CA PHE A 246 14.60 17.24 -0.02
C PHE A 246 14.58 16.07 -1.02
N ALA A 247 13.39 15.63 -1.43
CA ALA A 247 13.19 14.57 -2.41
C ALA A 247 12.66 15.11 -3.75
N TYR A 248 12.95 14.39 -4.83
CA TYR A 248 12.34 14.62 -6.12
C TYR A 248 10.88 14.18 -6.12
N ALA A 249 9.97 15.03 -6.61
CA ALA A 249 8.59 14.61 -6.85
C ALA A 249 8.00 15.26 -8.11
N PHE A 250 7.19 14.50 -8.84
CA PHE A 250 6.22 15.05 -9.79
C PHE A 250 4.95 15.41 -9.04
N VAL A 251 4.39 16.58 -9.33
CA VAL A 251 3.22 17.11 -8.62
C VAL A 251 2.11 17.38 -9.61
N ILE A 252 0.92 16.86 -9.31
CA ILE A 252 -0.29 17.01 -10.12
C ILE A 252 -1.41 17.37 -9.16
N GLN A 253 -2.18 18.42 -9.45
CA GLN A 253 -3.26 18.91 -8.59
C GLN A 253 -4.59 18.89 -9.34
N LEU A 254 -5.64 18.43 -8.65
CA LEU A 254 -7.01 18.42 -9.14
C LEU A 254 -7.71 19.70 -8.67
N THR A 255 -7.96 20.62 -9.60
CA THR A 255 -8.55 21.93 -9.27
C THR A 255 -10.07 21.99 -9.45
N GLY A 256 -10.69 20.97 -10.04
CA GLY A 256 -12.11 20.97 -10.38
C GLY A 256 -12.54 19.68 -11.09
N SER A 257 -13.84 19.47 -11.21
CA SER A 257 -14.42 18.24 -11.78
C SER A 257 -14.12 18.08 -13.25
N GLU A 258 -13.96 19.18 -14.00
CA GLU A 258 -13.61 19.17 -15.41
C GLU A 258 -12.21 18.62 -15.69
N GLN A 259 -11.32 18.62 -14.69
CA GLN A 259 -9.95 18.10 -14.81
C GLN A 259 -9.79 16.69 -14.26
N TYR A 260 -10.85 16.09 -13.73
CA TYR A 260 -10.81 14.81 -13.03
C TYR A 260 -10.15 13.71 -13.89
N GLU A 261 -10.65 13.46 -15.10
CA GLU A 261 -10.04 12.43 -15.98
C GLU A 261 -8.59 12.73 -16.35
N LYS A 262 -8.27 14.01 -16.59
CA LYS A 262 -6.91 14.43 -16.92
C LYS A 262 -5.95 14.22 -15.74
N PHE A 263 -6.40 14.50 -14.52
CA PHE A 263 -5.67 14.28 -13.29
C PHE A 263 -5.33 12.79 -13.13
N ILE A 264 -6.34 11.92 -13.22
CA ILE A 264 -6.17 10.45 -13.16
C ILE A 264 -5.16 9.99 -14.22
N MET A 265 -5.36 10.43 -15.47
CA MET A 265 -4.53 9.98 -16.58
C MET A 265 -3.08 10.46 -16.51
N SER A 266 -2.85 11.67 -15.99
CA SER A 266 -1.49 12.19 -15.80
C SER A 266 -0.73 11.36 -14.78
N ILE A 267 -1.37 11.01 -13.65
CA ILE A 267 -0.76 10.19 -12.60
C ILE A 267 -0.51 8.77 -13.09
N ALA A 268 -1.52 8.13 -13.71
CA ALA A 268 -1.41 6.77 -14.21
C ALA A 268 -0.32 6.63 -15.27
N ARG A 269 -0.21 7.58 -16.22
CA ARG A 269 0.86 7.59 -17.23
C ARG A 269 2.24 7.81 -16.62
N CYS A 270 2.36 8.72 -15.65
CA CYS A 270 3.62 8.91 -14.93
C CYS A 270 4.04 7.63 -14.20
N ALA A 271 3.13 6.98 -13.48
CA ALA A 271 3.42 5.75 -12.75
C ALA A 271 3.76 4.58 -13.69
N ASP A 272 3.03 4.41 -14.80
CA ASP A 272 3.32 3.36 -15.77
C ASP A 272 4.65 3.59 -16.48
N TYR A 273 4.98 4.84 -16.82
CA TYR A 273 6.31 5.21 -17.33
C TYR A 273 7.42 4.80 -16.35
N LEU A 274 7.31 5.22 -15.08
CA LEU A 274 8.31 4.89 -14.07
C LEU A 274 8.43 3.37 -13.89
N SER A 275 7.30 2.66 -13.83
CA SER A 275 7.29 1.20 -13.67
C SER A 275 7.89 0.46 -14.87
N THR A 276 7.57 0.86 -16.11
CA THR A 276 8.13 0.23 -17.33
C THR A 276 9.62 0.49 -17.53
N HIS A 277 10.12 1.61 -17.02
CA HIS A 277 11.53 2.00 -17.11
C HIS A 277 12.33 1.61 -15.85
N GLU A 278 11.80 0.67 -15.06
CA GLU A 278 12.41 0.14 -13.84
C GLU A 278 12.79 1.21 -12.80
N VAL A 279 12.04 2.32 -12.76
CA VAL A 279 12.21 3.38 -11.76
C VAL A 279 11.25 3.14 -10.59
N ALA A 280 11.81 2.79 -9.44
CA ALA A 280 11.06 2.65 -8.21
C ALA A 280 10.40 3.97 -7.84
N HIS A 281 9.18 3.91 -7.31
CA HIS A 281 8.42 5.10 -6.99
C HIS A 281 7.42 4.91 -5.85
N ASN A 282 7.14 6.01 -5.17
CA ASN A 282 6.11 6.17 -4.16
C ASN A 282 5.10 7.22 -4.61
N VAL A 283 3.85 7.16 -4.13
CA VAL A 283 2.84 8.18 -4.40
C VAL A 283 2.14 8.58 -3.12
N PHE A 284 2.12 9.89 -2.84
CA PHE A 284 1.45 10.51 -1.71
C PHE A 284 0.33 11.40 -2.23
N PHE A 285 -0.91 11.07 -1.90
CA PHE A 285 -2.07 11.93 -2.12
C PHE A 285 -2.39 12.68 -0.84
N SER A 286 -2.59 14.00 -0.96
CA SER A 286 -2.94 14.86 0.16
C SER A 286 -3.84 16.01 -0.28
N ARG A 287 -4.47 16.68 0.68
CA ARG A 287 -5.11 17.98 0.49
C ARG A 287 -4.04 19.05 0.62
N ALA A 288 -3.94 19.91 -0.39
CA ALA A 288 -2.94 20.98 -0.43
C ALA A 288 -3.54 22.26 -0.97
N GLN A 289 -2.94 23.39 -0.56
CA GLN A 289 -3.23 24.69 -1.13
C GLN A 289 -2.90 24.75 -2.64
N PRO A 290 -3.43 25.74 -3.39
CA PRO A 290 -3.14 25.88 -4.81
C PRO A 290 -1.63 25.94 -5.10
N LEU A 291 -1.20 25.20 -6.12
CA LEU A 291 0.21 25.16 -6.51
C LEU A 291 0.74 26.57 -6.85
N ARG A 292 1.90 26.90 -6.30
CA ARG A 292 2.61 28.15 -6.59
C ARG A 292 3.83 27.85 -7.45
N THR A 293 4.08 28.65 -8.48
CA THR A 293 5.31 28.56 -9.30
C THR A 293 6.29 29.71 -9.08
N SER A 294 5.91 30.68 -8.25
CA SER A 294 6.70 31.86 -7.93
C SER A 294 6.57 32.25 -6.45
N GLY A 295 7.37 33.22 -6.01
CA GLY A 295 7.40 33.68 -4.62
C GLY A 295 8.28 32.81 -3.71
N ALA A 296 8.02 32.86 -2.40
CA ALA A 296 8.81 32.15 -1.40
C ALA A 296 8.80 30.62 -1.62
N ILE A 297 9.91 29.95 -1.26
CA ILE A 297 10.02 28.48 -1.35
C ILE A 297 8.89 27.81 -0.57
N GLN A 298 8.68 28.25 0.67
CA GLN A 298 7.63 27.79 1.57
C GLN A 298 6.70 28.96 1.89
N SER A 299 5.39 28.73 1.87
CA SER A 299 4.38 29.70 2.26
C SER A 299 3.15 28.94 2.68
N GLU A 300 2.80 29.04 3.95
CA GLU A 300 1.63 28.41 4.54
C GLU A 300 0.47 29.41 4.57
N ASP A 301 -0.74 28.98 4.21
CA ASP A 301 -1.94 29.78 4.41
C ASP A 301 -2.44 29.71 5.86
N LYS A 302 -1.86 30.56 6.69
CA LYS A 302 -2.22 30.73 8.11
C LYS A 302 -3.64 31.30 8.33
N THR A 303 -4.24 31.86 7.29
CA THR A 303 -5.59 32.46 7.36
C THR A 303 -6.70 31.48 7.03
N ASN A 304 -6.36 30.28 6.54
CA ASN A 304 -7.31 29.24 6.15
C ASN A 304 -8.35 29.70 5.13
N VAL A 305 -7.95 30.51 4.14
CA VAL A 305 -8.83 31.08 3.11
C VAL A 305 -8.65 30.45 1.73
N LEU A 306 -7.46 29.91 1.43
CA LEU A 306 -7.17 29.30 0.14
C LEU A 306 -7.91 27.96 -0.04
N PRO A 307 -8.17 27.50 -1.25
CA PRO A 307 -8.70 26.16 -1.46
C PRO A 307 -7.81 25.05 -0.86
N GLN A 308 -8.38 23.91 -0.52
CA GLN A 308 -7.67 22.69 -0.13
C GLN A 308 -8.02 21.55 -1.09
N LEU A 309 -7.11 21.34 -2.05
CA LEU A 309 -7.32 20.58 -3.27
C LEU A 309 -6.57 19.24 -3.23
N VAL A 310 -7.13 18.21 -3.86
CA VAL A 310 -6.46 16.92 -3.98
C VAL A 310 -5.21 17.06 -4.84
N THR A 311 -4.06 16.69 -4.28
CA THR A 311 -2.75 16.79 -4.92
C THR A 311 -1.99 15.48 -4.77
N ALA A 312 -1.49 14.96 -5.89
CA ALA A 312 -0.66 13.77 -5.93
C ALA A 312 0.81 14.15 -6.11
N TYR A 313 1.66 13.57 -5.25
CA TYR A 313 3.11 13.70 -5.29
C TYR A 313 3.71 12.33 -5.60
N ILE A 314 4.38 12.20 -6.74
CA ILE A 314 5.01 10.96 -7.20
C ILE A 314 6.52 11.08 -7.00
N PHE A 315 7.10 10.30 -6.09
CA PHE A 315 8.52 10.35 -5.76
C PHE A 315 9.29 9.25 -6.52
N PRO A 316 9.93 9.55 -7.67
CA PRO A 316 10.84 8.60 -8.29
C PRO A 316 12.10 8.47 -7.43
N ARG A 317 12.56 7.24 -7.23
CA ARG A 317 13.64 6.95 -6.29
C ARG A 317 14.54 5.81 -6.76
N VAL A 318 15.71 5.70 -6.12
CA VAL A 318 16.58 4.53 -6.26
C VAL A 318 15.85 3.29 -5.76
N ALA A 319 15.96 2.20 -6.51
CA ALA A 319 15.35 0.93 -6.18
C ALA A 319 16.04 0.27 -4.97
N VAL A 320 15.24 -0.21 -4.02
CA VAL A 320 15.72 -1.06 -2.92
C VAL A 320 15.57 -2.52 -3.34
N VAL A 321 16.65 -3.06 -3.91
CA VAL A 321 16.73 -4.48 -4.27
C VAL A 321 17.26 -5.24 -3.07
N GLY A 322 16.63 -6.37 -2.75
CA GLY A 322 17.18 -7.27 -1.76
C GLY A 322 16.54 -7.18 -0.38
N ALA A 323 17.29 -7.64 0.64
CA ALA A 323 16.88 -7.49 2.03
C ALA A 323 16.85 -6.01 2.40
N LYS A 324 15.70 -5.54 2.90
CA LYS A 324 15.57 -4.17 3.39
C LYS A 324 16.47 -4.02 4.63
N PRO A 325 17.33 -3.00 4.68
CA PRO A 325 18.26 -2.85 5.79
C PRO A 325 17.48 -2.70 7.10
N VAL A 326 17.95 -3.36 8.16
CA VAL A 326 17.40 -3.21 9.52
C VAL A 326 17.82 -1.84 10.03
N LYS A 327 17.04 -0.82 9.67
CA LYS A 327 17.30 0.59 9.99
C LYS A 327 16.14 1.18 10.77
N SER A 328 16.43 2.29 11.43
CA SER A 328 15.51 2.98 12.34
C SER A 328 14.24 3.51 11.65
N PHE A 329 14.31 3.75 10.33
CA PHE A 329 13.17 4.00 9.44
C PHE A 329 13.52 3.60 7.99
N GLY A 330 12.53 3.57 7.11
CA GLY A 330 12.71 3.36 5.67
C GLY A 330 12.05 4.49 4.88
N PRO A 331 12.69 5.10 3.86
CA PRO A 331 12.11 6.21 3.08
C PRO A 331 10.97 5.74 2.15
N ALA A 332 9.80 5.44 2.71
CA ALA A 332 8.60 5.10 1.94
C ALA A 332 7.79 6.36 1.63
N SER A 333 6.57 6.20 1.10
CA SER A 333 5.77 7.34 0.67
C SER A 333 5.51 8.40 1.75
N LEU A 334 5.32 7.96 3.00
CA LEU A 334 5.04 8.87 4.13
C LEU A 334 6.31 9.60 4.56
N GLU A 335 7.44 8.88 4.63
CA GLU A 335 8.71 9.46 5.00
C GLU A 335 9.22 10.46 3.95
N LEU A 336 8.97 10.19 2.66
CA LEU A 336 9.32 11.10 1.56
C LEU A 336 8.44 12.36 1.51
N SER A 337 7.28 12.36 2.18
CA SER A 337 6.49 13.56 2.46
C SER A 337 6.91 14.26 3.76
N GLY A 338 7.96 13.81 4.45
CA GLY A 338 8.46 14.47 5.66
C GLY A 338 7.79 13.99 6.96
N CYS A 339 7.03 12.90 6.89
CA CYS A 339 6.37 12.27 8.03
C CYS A 339 7.11 10.97 8.38
N LEU A 340 7.96 11.02 9.39
CA LEU A 340 8.91 9.96 9.72
C LEU A 340 8.36 8.99 10.76
N THR A 341 8.72 7.72 10.60
CA THR A 341 8.51 6.68 11.62
C THR A 341 9.82 6.36 12.31
N ALA A 342 9.77 5.98 13.59
CA ALA A 342 10.89 5.54 14.39
C ALA A 342 10.51 4.26 15.12
N TYR A 343 11.42 3.28 15.13
CA TYR A 343 11.17 1.96 15.75
C TYR A 343 11.90 1.77 17.08
N THR A 344 12.80 2.69 17.45
CA THR A 344 13.58 2.60 18.68
C THR A 344 13.64 3.96 19.36
N TYR A 345 13.55 3.99 20.69
CA TYR A 345 13.68 5.22 21.46
C TYR A 345 15.01 5.92 21.20
N GLN A 346 16.13 5.18 21.11
CA GLN A 346 17.46 5.76 20.85
C GLN A 346 17.48 6.59 19.55
N PHE A 347 16.94 6.05 18.46
CA PHE A 347 16.82 6.82 17.22
C PHE A 347 15.86 8.01 17.38
N PHE A 348 14.69 7.79 17.98
CA PHE A 348 13.73 8.87 18.19
C PHE A 348 14.30 10.02 19.02
N ASP A 349 15.12 9.74 20.03
CA ASP A 349 15.76 10.77 20.85
C ASP A 349 16.81 11.55 20.06
N THR A 350 17.69 10.84 19.35
CA THR A 350 18.91 11.40 18.73
C THR A 350 18.76 11.87 17.28
N VAL A 351 17.66 11.53 16.59
CA VAL A 351 17.46 11.90 15.18
C VAL A 351 17.43 13.42 14.99
N THR A 352 18.18 13.89 14.00
CA THR A 352 18.22 15.28 13.52
C THR A 352 17.82 15.34 12.05
N GLU A 353 17.46 16.54 11.58
CA GLU A 353 17.12 16.76 10.17
C GLU A 353 18.28 16.34 9.24
N GLU A 354 19.53 16.68 9.55
CA GLU A 354 20.69 16.32 8.73
C GLU A 354 20.90 14.80 8.64
N GLY A 355 20.63 14.08 9.73
CA GLY A 355 20.69 12.62 9.75
C GLY A 355 19.63 11.98 8.85
N VAL A 356 18.41 12.54 8.86
CA VAL A 356 17.32 12.12 7.97
C VAL A 356 17.68 12.40 6.51
N LEU A 357 18.12 13.61 6.19
CA LEU A 357 18.49 14.02 4.85
C LEU A 357 19.59 13.11 4.27
N ARG A 358 20.63 12.80 5.06
CA ARG A 358 21.69 11.87 4.66
C ARG A 358 21.14 10.49 4.33
N THR A 359 20.26 9.96 5.19
CA THR A 359 19.65 8.64 4.99
C THR A 359 18.82 8.62 3.69
N ILE A 360 18.03 9.65 3.44
CA ILE A 360 17.20 9.76 2.22
C ILE A 360 18.07 9.92 0.97
N ASP A 361 19.14 10.72 1.05
CA ASP A 361 20.08 10.91 -0.05
C ASP A 361 20.79 9.62 -0.44
N GLU A 362 21.17 8.79 0.54
CA GLU A 362 21.82 7.50 0.32
C GLU A 362 20.85 6.42 -0.22
N GLU A 363 19.61 6.41 0.24
CA GLU A 363 18.70 5.27 0.02
C GLU A 363 17.59 5.51 -1.01
N ALA A 364 17.25 6.76 -1.30
CA ALA A 364 16.09 7.08 -2.13
C ALA A 364 16.40 8.09 -3.22
N THR A 365 17.28 9.06 -3.00
CA THR A 365 17.51 10.14 -3.98
C THR A 365 18.16 9.61 -5.25
N LEU A 366 17.51 9.85 -6.40
CA LEU A 366 18.10 9.59 -7.71
C LEU A 366 19.24 10.56 -8.02
N PRO A 367 20.24 10.18 -8.82
CA PRO A 367 21.18 11.14 -9.39
C PRO A 367 20.45 12.19 -10.24
N ASP A 368 20.88 13.46 -10.15
CA ASP A 368 20.27 14.59 -10.88
C ASP A 368 20.18 14.34 -12.39
N SER A 369 21.22 13.74 -12.97
CA SER A 369 21.24 13.38 -14.39
C SER A 369 20.12 12.42 -14.76
N ARG A 370 19.86 11.41 -13.91
CA ARG A 370 18.78 10.43 -14.10
C ARG A 370 17.41 11.09 -13.93
N PHE A 371 17.23 11.94 -12.92
CA PHE A 371 15.97 12.65 -12.73
C PHE A 371 15.66 13.60 -13.89
N ASN A 372 16.65 14.34 -14.39
CA ASN A 372 16.50 15.24 -15.55
C ASN A 372 16.19 14.47 -16.84
N GLN A 373 16.77 13.27 -17.00
CA GLN A 373 16.42 12.37 -18.10
C GLN A 373 14.94 11.97 -18.03
N ILE A 374 14.49 11.48 -16.86
CA ILE A 374 13.10 11.09 -16.62
C ILE A 374 12.15 12.26 -16.90
N CYS A 375 12.49 13.48 -16.46
CA CYS A 375 11.71 14.68 -16.74
C CYS A 375 11.57 14.95 -18.25
N SER A 376 12.63 14.74 -19.02
CA SER A 376 12.65 14.97 -20.47
C SER A 376 11.84 13.92 -21.22
N GLU A 377 11.90 12.65 -20.79
CA GLU A 377 11.14 11.54 -21.37
C GLU A 377 9.65 11.64 -21.01
N LEU A 378 9.30 11.92 -19.75
CA LEU A 378 7.92 12.13 -19.31
C LEU A 378 7.25 13.29 -20.05
N LYS A 379 7.99 14.37 -20.35
CA LYS A 379 7.50 15.45 -21.22
C LYS A 379 6.99 14.89 -22.56
N GLN A 380 7.70 13.95 -23.16
CA GLN A 380 7.31 13.36 -24.44
C GLN A 380 6.12 12.40 -24.29
N VAL A 381 6.10 11.58 -23.23
CA VAL A 381 4.99 10.67 -22.93
C VAL A 381 3.69 11.43 -22.72
N LEU A 382 3.71 12.45 -21.85
CA LEU A 382 2.53 13.23 -21.50
C LEU A 382 2.03 14.08 -22.68
N SER A 383 2.93 14.49 -23.57
CA SER A 383 2.58 15.16 -24.83
C SER A 383 2.02 14.23 -25.92
N GLY A 384 1.98 12.91 -25.67
CA GLY A 384 1.60 11.91 -26.68
C GLY A 384 2.63 11.71 -27.80
N LYS A 385 3.86 12.18 -27.62
CA LYS A 385 4.96 12.09 -28.61
C LYS A 385 5.80 10.82 -28.45
N MET A 386 5.69 10.14 -27.32
CA MET A 386 6.35 8.87 -27.03
C MET A 386 5.33 7.90 -26.46
N LEU A 387 5.26 6.69 -27.01
CA LEU A 387 4.49 5.60 -26.43
C LEU A 387 5.35 4.90 -25.37
N VAL A 388 4.73 4.48 -24.27
CA VAL A 388 5.40 3.67 -23.27
C VAL A 388 5.51 2.25 -23.82
N GLU A 389 6.73 1.82 -24.16
CA GLU A 389 6.97 0.47 -24.66
C GLU A 389 6.94 -0.54 -23.49
N HIS A 390 6.10 -1.56 -23.59
CA HIS A 390 6.08 -2.66 -22.63
C HIS A 390 7.04 -3.77 -23.10
N SER A 391 8.18 -3.90 -22.43
CA SER A 391 9.08 -5.04 -22.63
C SER A 391 8.48 -6.30 -22.01
N THR A 392 8.15 -7.31 -22.82
CA THR A 392 7.68 -8.63 -22.40
C THR A 392 8.84 -9.60 -22.22
N ALA A 393 9.77 -9.30 -21.31
CA ALA A 393 10.83 -10.23 -20.93
C ALA A 393 10.53 -10.88 -19.58
N ASN A 394 9.68 -11.91 -19.57
CA ASN A 394 9.52 -12.78 -18.40
C ASN A 394 10.76 -13.67 -18.23
N LYS A 395 11.80 -13.14 -17.57
CA LYS A 395 12.88 -13.99 -17.05
C LYS A 395 12.42 -14.59 -15.73
N ILE A 396 11.98 -15.85 -15.77
CA ILE A 396 11.70 -16.63 -14.56
C ILE A 396 13.06 -17.07 -14.00
N GLU A 397 13.57 -16.33 -13.02
CA GLU A 397 14.71 -16.77 -12.22
C GLU A 397 14.25 -17.69 -11.09
N PRO A 398 15.05 -18.70 -10.71
CA PRO A 398 14.73 -19.57 -9.57
C PRO A 398 14.66 -18.77 -8.26
N LEU A 399 13.78 -19.24 -7.36
CA LEU A 399 13.61 -18.67 -6.03
C LEU A 399 14.93 -18.77 -5.24
N SER A 400 15.27 -17.68 -4.57
CA SER A 400 16.40 -17.56 -3.65
C SER A 400 16.07 -18.22 -2.31
N SER A 401 17.10 -18.51 -1.51
CA SER A 401 16.94 -19.10 -0.18
C SER A 401 15.98 -18.31 0.73
N PRO A 402 16.03 -16.96 0.76
CA PRO A 402 15.05 -16.16 1.52
C PRO A 402 13.62 -16.31 1.01
N GLU A 403 13.40 -16.35 -0.30
CA GLU A 403 12.04 -16.53 -0.86
C GLU A 403 11.49 -17.94 -0.57
N LEU A 404 12.36 -18.96 -0.52
CA LEU A 404 12.00 -20.30 -0.09
C LEU A 404 11.62 -20.36 1.40
N GLU A 405 12.33 -19.59 2.24
CA GLU A 405 12.00 -19.45 3.67
C GLU A 405 10.66 -18.73 3.86
N GLU A 406 10.41 -17.65 3.11
CA GLU A 406 9.11 -16.96 3.11
C GLU A 406 7.95 -17.87 2.70
N LEU A 407 8.17 -18.74 1.70
CA LEU A 407 7.18 -19.75 1.33
C LEU A 407 6.95 -20.73 2.46
N ARG A 408 8.00 -21.21 3.13
CA ARG A 408 7.87 -22.11 4.29
C ARG A 408 7.08 -21.46 5.44
N ASP A 409 7.36 -20.20 5.77
CA ASP A 409 6.61 -19.45 6.78
C ASP A 409 5.13 -19.28 6.38
N SER A 410 4.89 -19.04 5.09
CA SER A 410 3.54 -18.97 4.52
C SER A 410 2.82 -20.31 4.58
N PHE A 411 3.51 -21.45 4.56
CA PHE A 411 2.92 -22.79 4.72
C PHE A 411 2.76 -23.21 6.19
N GLN A 412 3.62 -22.77 7.10
CA GLN A 412 3.49 -23.05 8.54
C GLN A 412 2.26 -22.39 9.17
N THR A 413 1.79 -21.27 8.60
CA THR A 413 0.50 -20.67 8.97
C THR A 413 -0.72 -21.53 8.57
N PHE A 414 -0.53 -22.57 7.74
CA PHE A 414 -1.57 -23.55 7.38
C PHE A 414 -1.48 -24.88 8.14
N GLU A 415 -0.48 -25.08 9.00
CA GLU A 415 -0.49 -26.25 9.90
C GLU A 415 -1.58 -26.04 10.94
N MET A 416 -2.73 -26.69 10.71
CA MET A 416 -3.84 -26.79 11.63
C MET A 416 -3.29 -27.07 13.03
N HIS A 417 -3.59 -26.19 13.99
CA HIS A 417 -3.68 -26.61 15.38
C HIS A 417 -4.77 -27.67 15.47
N SER A 418 -4.38 -28.92 15.23
CA SER A 418 -5.20 -30.08 15.54
C SER A 418 -5.52 -29.97 17.03
N PRO A 419 -6.80 -29.96 17.44
CA PRO A 419 -7.14 -29.85 18.85
C PRO A 419 -6.48 -31.03 19.56
N ARG A 420 -5.55 -30.76 20.47
CA ARG A 420 -5.08 -31.77 21.41
C ARG A 420 -6.32 -32.24 22.17
N ARG A 421 -6.85 -33.41 21.80
CA ARG A 421 -7.80 -34.14 22.63
C ARG A 421 -7.10 -34.41 23.96
N PHE A 422 -7.52 -33.73 25.01
CA PHE A 422 -7.28 -34.17 26.37
C PHE A 422 -7.96 -35.54 26.52
N PHE A 423 -7.16 -36.60 26.54
CA PHE A 423 -7.57 -37.86 27.13
C PHE A 423 -7.06 -37.85 28.57
N PRO A 424 -7.94 -38.02 29.58
CA PRO A 424 -7.48 -38.26 30.94
C PRO A 424 -6.78 -39.62 30.98
N ALA A 425 -5.69 -39.70 31.74
CA ALA A 425 -4.92 -40.90 31.93
C ALA A 425 -5.78 -41.99 32.58
N ASP A 426 -5.90 -43.13 31.91
CA ASP A 426 -6.20 -44.41 32.55
C ASP A 426 -5.33 -45.49 31.90
N ASP A 427 -4.56 -46.16 32.76
CA ASP A 427 -3.68 -47.28 32.49
C ASP A 427 -4.43 -48.45 31.84
N GLN A 428 -4.03 -48.88 30.64
CA GLN A 428 -4.13 -50.29 30.23
C GLN A 428 -2.93 -50.71 29.37
N GLN A 429 -2.06 -51.52 29.98
CA GLN A 429 -1.05 -52.33 29.32
C GLN A 429 -1.69 -53.29 28.31
N PHE A 430 -1.14 -53.36 27.09
CA PHE A 430 -1.33 -54.50 26.20
C PHE A 430 0.02 -55.05 25.75
N THR A 431 0.31 -56.25 26.24
CA THR A 431 1.44 -57.11 25.89
C THR A 431 1.22 -57.80 24.54
N PHE A 432 2.24 -57.83 23.68
CA PHE A 432 2.26 -58.65 22.47
C PHE A 432 2.79 -60.05 22.80
N GLU A 433 1.97 -61.08 22.59
CA GLU A 433 2.41 -62.49 22.51
C GLU A 433 2.81 -62.83 21.07
N GLU A 434 4.04 -63.30 20.88
CA GLU A 434 4.50 -63.96 19.65
C GLU A 434 4.14 -65.46 19.67
N LYS A 435 3.60 -65.97 18.55
CA LYS A 435 3.55 -67.40 18.24
C LYS A 435 4.04 -67.67 16.82
N GLY A 436 5.00 -68.60 16.72
CA GLY A 436 5.02 -69.59 15.63
C GLY A 436 6.21 -69.57 14.67
N LYS A 437 7.26 -70.33 15.00
CA LYS A 437 8.28 -70.88 14.07
C LYS A 437 7.62 -71.83 13.03
N PRO A 438 8.29 -72.14 11.90
CA PRO A 438 9.11 -73.36 11.89
C PRO A 438 10.43 -73.31 11.05
N THR A 439 11.47 -73.87 11.71
CA THR A 439 12.49 -74.85 11.26
C THR A 439 13.51 -74.60 10.14
N ASN A 440 14.79 -74.77 10.56
CA ASN A 440 15.93 -75.53 10.00
C ASN A 440 16.26 -75.31 8.50
N THR A 441 17.49 -74.93 8.12
CA THR A 441 18.70 -75.77 8.18
C THR A 441 19.92 -74.92 7.80
N ASN A 442 20.97 -74.96 8.62
CA ASN A 442 22.37 -74.78 8.23
C ASN A 442 22.83 -76.04 7.46
N PRO A 443 23.93 -76.07 6.67
CA PRO A 443 25.24 -75.52 7.07
C PRO A 443 26.19 -75.04 5.95
N GLY A 444 27.33 -74.46 6.38
CA GLY A 444 28.61 -74.61 5.68
C GLY A 444 29.36 -73.28 5.45
N THR A 445 30.17 -72.83 6.40
CA THR A 445 31.65 -72.95 6.50
C THR A 445 32.48 -72.01 5.63
N SER A 446 33.35 -71.28 6.35
CA SER A 446 34.74 -70.90 5.99
C SER A 446 34.89 -69.81 4.93
N LEU A 447 35.64 -68.73 5.13
CA LEU A 447 36.72 -68.40 6.05
C LEU A 447 36.74 -66.87 6.25
#